data_AF-A0A924NGU0-F1
#
_entry.id   AF-A0A924NGU0-F1
#
_cell.length_a   1.000
_cell.length_b   1.000
_cell.length_c   1.000
_cell.angle_alpha   90.00
_cell.angle_beta   90.00
_cell.angle_gamma   90.00
#
_symmetry.space_group_name_H-M   'P 1'
#
loop_
_entity.id
_entity.type
_entity.pdbx_description
1 polymer ?
#
loop_
_entity_poly.entity_id
_entity_poly.type
_entity_poly.pdbx_seq_one_letter_code
_entity_poly.pdbx_strand_id
1 'polypeptide(L)'
;GTGYAEFAVLRGDPSDGLPGVKGVGAKTAAALVTRFGTVEAILAALDDGTQDGFPAGARAKLEAARDYLEVAPAVTRTVRDLPVPALDDALPSTPRDPGRLVALADRWGLDSPLDRLLAALEVART
;
A
#
# COMPACT_ATOMS: atom_id res chain seq x y z
N GLY A 1 -6.09 3.08 3.02
CA GLY A 1 -6.40 3.34 4.44
C GLY A 1 -5.81 2.26 5.32
N THR A 2 -5.72 2.45 6.64
CA THR A 2 -5.13 1.49 7.60
C THR A 2 -5.70 0.08 7.46
N GLY A 3 -7.02 -0.07 7.30
CA GLY A 3 -7.65 -1.38 7.13
C GLY A 3 -7.21 -2.16 5.88
N TYR A 4 -6.69 -1.49 4.84
CA TYR A 4 -6.16 -2.21 3.66
C TYR A 4 -4.85 -2.95 3.98
N ALA A 5 -3.97 -2.34 4.78
CA ALA A 5 -2.71 -2.97 5.16
C ALA A 5 -2.96 -4.24 5.97
N GLU A 6 -3.88 -4.18 6.95
CA GLU A 6 -4.29 -5.35 7.74
C GLU A 6 -4.92 -6.45 6.86
N PHE A 7 -5.74 -6.04 5.89
CA PHE A 7 -6.35 -6.94 4.92
C PHE A 7 -5.30 -7.62 4.03
N ALA A 8 -4.28 -6.88 3.59
CA ALA A 8 -3.17 -7.41 2.78
C ALA A 8 -2.30 -8.37 3.59
N VAL A 9 -1.98 -8.06 4.86
CA VAL A 9 -1.26 -8.97 5.77
C VAL A 9 -1.97 -10.32 5.84
N LEU A 10 -3.29 -10.31 6.03
CA LEU A 10 -4.09 -11.53 6.20
C LEU A 10 -4.25 -12.32 4.90
N ARG A 11 -4.59 -11.66 3.78
CA ARG A 11 -4.89 -12.35 2.51
C ARG A 11 -3.64 -12.71 1.69
N GLY A 12 -2.53 -12.04 1.96
CA GLY A 12 -1.32 -12.05 1.15
C GLY A 12 -1.31 -11.01 0.02
N ASP A 13 -0.12 -10.78 -0.51
CA ASP A 13 0.11 -9.93 -1.68
C ASP A 13 1.20 -10.55 -2.58
N PRO A 14 0.83 -11.27 -3.65
CA PRO A 14 1.79 -11.98 -4.50
C PRO A 14 2.80 -11.08 -5.21
N SER A 15 2.46 -9.82 -5.53
CA SER A 15 3.41 -8.92 -6.19
C SER A 15 4.55 -8.51 -5.26
N ASP A 16 4.28 -8.49 -3.95
CA ASP A 16 5.26 -8.15 -2.91
C ASP A 16 5.86 -9.40 -2.24
N GLY A 17 5.52 -10.60 -2.75
CA GLY A 17 5.99 -11.87 -2.19
C GLY A 17 5.41 -12.21 -0.81
N LEU A 18 4.32 -11.55 -0.41
CA LEU A 18 3.67 -11.79 0.88
C LEU A 18 2.71 -12.98 0.76
N PRO A 19 2.96 -14.11 1.46
CA PRO A 19 2.15 -15.32 1.30
C PRO A 19 0.76 -15.21 1.92
N GLY A 20 0.57 -14.33 2.91
CA GLY A 20 -0.66 -14.26 3.70
C GLY A 20 -0.86 -15.46 4.63
N VAL A 21 -2.00 -15.47 5.32
CA VAL A 21 -2.39 -16.59 6.18
C VAL A 21 -3.03 -17.69 5.33
N LYS A 22 -2.46 -18.89 5.39
CA LYS A 22 -2.94 -20.05 4.61
C LYS A 22 -4.44 -20.31 4.87
N GLY A 23 -5.23 -20.28 3.80
CA GLY A 23 -6.66 -20.53 3.86
C GLY A 23 -7.50 -19.37 4.41
N VAL A 24 -6.92 -18.16 4.50
CA VAL A 24 -7.62 -16.90 4.74
C VAL A 24 -7.59 -16.09 3.44
N GLY A 25 -8.68 -16.16 2.67
CA GLY A 25 -8.84 -15.36 1.46
C GLY A 25 -9.45 -13.98 1.74
N ALA A 26 -9.63 -13.17 0.69
CA ALA A 26 -10.14 -11.80 0.79
C ALA A 26 -11.44 -11.68 1.62
N LYS A 27 -12.43 -12.57 1.43
CA LYS A 27 -13.68 -12.53 2.21
C LYS A 27 -13.45 -12.67 3.71
N THR A 28 -12.61 -13.64 4.11
CA THR A 28 -12.30 -13.90 5.52
C THR A 28 -11.43 -12.78 6.10
N ALA A 29 -10.43 -12.32 5.35
CA ALA A 29 -9.58 -11.20 5.75
C ALA A 29 -10.42 -9.93 5.99
N ALA A 30 -11.32 -9.59 5.08
CA ALA A 30 -12.21 -8.43 5.23
C ALA A 30 -13.11 -8.57 6.48
N ALA A 31 -13.68 -9.75 6.72
CA ALA A 31 -14.50 -9.98 7.91
C ALA A 31 -13.70 -9.82 9.22
N LEU A 32 -12.46 -10.33 9.25
CA LEU A 32 -11.56 -10.19 10.39
C LEU A 32 -11.17 -8.73 10.64
N VAL A 33 -10.79 -7.99 9.60
CA VAL A 33 -10.45 -6.56 9.72
C VAL A 33 -11.66 -5.74 10.17
N THR A 34 -12.85 -6.01 9.62
CA THR A 34 -14.08 -5.33 10.08
C THR A 34 -14.39 -5.63 11.53
N ARG A 35 -14.14 -6.86 12.01
CA ARG A 35 -14.46 -7.28 13.38
C ARG A 35 -13.46 -6.78 14.42
N PHE A 36 -12.17 -6.89 14.12
CA PHE A 36 -11.08 -6.69 15.08
C PHE A 36 -10.25 -5.44 14.81
N GLY A 37 -10.33 -4.87 13.61
CA GLY A 37 -9.62 -3.64 13.24
C GLY A 37 -8.19 -3.88 12.78
N THR A 38 -7.35 -4.48 13.62
CA THR A 38 -5.91 -4.67 13.34
C THR A 38 -5.44 -6.10 13.61
N VAL A 39 -4.29 -6.46 13.04
CA VAL A 39 -3.61 -7.72 13.32
C VAL A 39 -3.25 -7.85 14.80
N GLU A 40 -2.84 -6.78 15.47
CA GLU A 40 -2.55 -6.80 16.91
C GLU A 40 -3.80 -7.11 17.73
N ALA A 41 -4.94 -6.53 17.38
CA ALA A 41 -6.21 -6.83 18.05
C ALA A 41 -6.67 -8.27 17.79
N ILE A 42 -6.40 -8.82 16.60
CA ILE A 42 -6.63 -10.24 16.31
C ILE A 42 -5.74 -11.11 17.20
N LEU A 43 -4.43 -10.83 17.30
CA LEU A 43 -3.50 -11.59 18.13
C LEU A 43 -3.88 -11.51 19.61
N ALA A 44 -4.26 -10.33 20.11
CA ALA A 44 -4.76 -10.16 21.47
C ALA A 44 -6.02 -11.00 21.75
N ALA A 45 -6.96 -11.06 20.79
CA ALA A 45 -8.14 -11.92 20.87
C ALA A 45 -7.82 -13.43 20.75
N LEU A 46 -6.64 -13.79 20.21
CA LEU A 46 -6.16 -15.16 20.29
C LEU A 46 -5.67 -15.47 21.70
N ASP A 47 -4.89 -14.57 22.28
CA ASP A 47 -4.25 -14.74 23.59
C ASP A 47 -5.23 -14.72 24.76
N ASP A 48 -6.31 -13.94 24.67
CA ASP A 48 -7.37 -13.90 25.67
C ASP A 48 -8.33 -15.11 25.61
N GLY A 49 -8.18 -15.98 24.60
CA GLY A 49 -9.02 -17.15 24.40
C GLY A 49 -10.40 -16.86 23.80
N THR A 50 -10.64 -15.67 23.21
CA THR A 50 -11.92 -15.28 22.61
C THR A 50 -12.35 -16.25 21.50
N GLN A 51 -13.49 -16.91 21.67
CA GLN A 51 -13.99 -17.86 20.65
C GLN A 51 -14.86 -17.18 19.59
N ASP A 52 -15.51 -16.07 19.92
CA ASP A 52 -16.49 -15.40 19.07
C ASP A 52 -15.86 -14.40 18.09
N GLY A 53 -16.58 -14.07 17.01
CA GLY A 53 -16.17 -13.07 16.03
C GLY A 53 -15.19 -13.56 14.96
N PHE A 54 -14.61 -14.75 15.13
CA PHE A 54 -13.83 -15.40 14.08
C PHE A 54 -14.75 -16.11 13.08
N PRO A 55 -14.58 -15.90 11.76
CA PRO A 55 -15.23 -16.74 10.76
C PRO A 55 -14.88 -18.22 10.93
N ALA A 56 -15.74 -19.12 10.46
CA ALA A 56 -15.59 -20.56 10.64
C ALA A 56 -14.18 -21.06 10.26
N GLY A 57 -13.48 -21.68 11.22
CA GLY A 57 -12.13 -22.21 11.06
C GLY A 57 -11.02 -21.16 10.87
N ALA A 58 -11.31 -19.86 10.97
CA ALA A 58 -10.31 -18.80 10.85
C ALA A 58 -9.38 -18.76 12.07
N ARG A 59 -9.92 -18.95 13.28
CA ARG A 59 -9.15 -18.89 14.53
C ARG A 59 -7.92 -19.81 14.51
N ALA A 60 -8.12 -21.10 14.24
CA ALA A 60 -7.02 -22.08 14.18
C ALA A 60 -5.99 -21.78 13.08
N LYS A 61 -6.41 -21.18 11.96
CA LYS A 61 -5.48 -20.76 10.88
C LYS A 61 -4.63 -19.57 11.29
N LEU A 62 -5.20 -18.63 12.05
CA LEU A 62 -4.49 -17.46 12.57
C LEU A 62 -3.50 -17.88 13.66
N GLU A 63 -3.89 -18.79 14.55
CA GLU A 63 -2.99 -19.40 15.55
C GLU A 63 -1.80 -20.09 14.86
N ALA A 64 -2.05 -20.89 13.83
CA ALA A 64 -1.01 -21.56 13.06
C ALA A 64 -0.10 -20.61 12.26
N ALA A 65 -0.50 -19.36 12.08
CA ALA A 65 0.25 -18.33 11.35
C ALA A 65 0.76 -17.20 12.26
N ARG A 66 0.78 -17.41 13.58
CA ARG A 66 1.18 -16.39 14.57
C ARG A 66 2.53 -15.76 14.25
N ASP A 67 3.57 -16.56 14.03
CA ASP A 67 4.93 -16.06 13.74
C ASP A 67 4.96 -15.12 12.54
N TYR A 68 4.17 -15.43 11.49
CA TYR A 68 4.03 -14.56 10.33
C TYR A 68 3.27 -13.28 10.68
N LEU A 69 2.17 -13.37 11.42
CA LEU A 69 1.33 -12.23 11.79
C LEU A 69 2.03 -11.25 12.74
N GLU A 70 3.03 -11.69 13.50
CA GLU A 70 3.84 -10.82 14.37
C GLU A 70 4.80 -9.92 13.57
N VAL A 71 5.29 -10.39 12.42
CA VAL A 71 6.30 -9.66 11.63
C VAL A 71 5.74 -9.02 10.35
N ALA A 72 4.70 -9.61 9.77
CA ALA A 72 4.11 -9.14 8.50
C ALA A 72 3.62 -7.69 8.55
N PRO A 73 3.01 -7.17 9.64
CA PRO A 73 2.58 -5.78 9.68
C PRO A 73 3.73 -4.78 9.45
N ALA A 74 4.96 -5.09 9.88
CA ALA A 74 6.11 -4.22 9.71
C ALA A 74 6.56 -4.10 8.24
N VAL A 75 6.36 -5.14 7.43
CA VAL A 75 6.70 -5.12 6.00
C VAL A 75 5.55 -4.62 5.13
N THR A 76 4.30 -4.73 5.59
CA THR A 76 3.13 -4.30 4.81
C THR A 76 2.72 -2.85 5.09
N ARG A 77 2.94 -2.32 6.30
CA ARG A 77 2.53 -0.95 6.64
C ARG A 77 3.56 0.06 6.13
N THR A 78 3.09 1.08 5.41
CA THR A 78 3.93 2.19 4.97
C THR A 78 4.45 2.98 6.18
N VAL A 79 5.76 3.20 6.22
CA VAL A 79 6.43 4.10 7.17
C VAL A 79 5.94 5.53 6.91
N ARG A 80 5.47 6.24 7.95
CA ARG A 80 4.84 7.57 7.82
C ARG A 80 5.70 8.72 8.32
N ASP A 81 6.79 8.40 8.98
CA ASP A 81 7.72 9.30 9.66
C ASP A 81 9.14 9.15 9.08
N LEU A 82 9.25 8.69 7.83
CA LEU A 82 10.51 8.62 7.14
C LEU A 82 11.08 10.05 7.00
N PRO A 83 12.33 10.32 7.45
CA PRO A 83 12.92 11.65 7.35
C PRO A 83 13.31 11.93 5.89
N VAL A 84 12.37 12.49 5.13
CA VAL A 84 12.57 12.93 3.76
C VAL A 84 12.95 14.42 3.75
N PRO A 85 13.95 14.85 2.96
CA PRO A 85 14.27 16.27 2.81
C PRO A 85 13.04 17.08 2.34
N ALA A 86 12.95 18.34 2.76
CA ALA A 86 11.92 19.23 2.24
C ALA A 86 12.02 19.33 0.71
N LEU A 87 10.91 19.09 0.03
CA LEU A 87 10.79 19.17 -1.42
C LEU A 87 9.77 20.27 -1.74
N ASP A 88 10.13 21.14 -2.70
CA ASP A 88 9.15 22.01 -3.34
C ASP A 88 8.28 21.14 -4.26
N ASP A 89 7.05 20.90 -3.84
CA ASP A 89 6.06 20.07 -4.54
C ASP A 89 5.11 20.89 -5.41
N ALA A 90 5.37 22.20 -5.57
CA ALA A 90 4.62 23.04 -6.49
C ALA A 90 4.82 22.55 -7.93
N LEU A 91 3.72 22.26 -8.61
CA LEU A 91 3.74 21.90 -10.02
C LEU A 91 4.29 23.09 -10.84
N PRO A 92 5.41 22.93 -11.58
CA PRO A 92 5.98 24.03 -12.34
C PRO A 92 5.09 24.37 -13.54
N SER A 93 4.84 25.66 -13.74
CA SER A 93 4.04 26.17 -14.87
C SER A 93 4.82 26.26 -16.18
N THR A 94 6.15 26.17 -16.12
CA THR A 94 7.05 26.09 -17.27
C THR A 94 8.24 25.20 -16.95
N PRO A 95 8.89 24.60 -17.97
CA PRO A 95 10.14 23.87 -17.76
C PRO A 95 11.21 24.74 -17.11
N ARG A 96 11.90 24.22 -16.10
CA ARG A 96 13.03 24.90 -15.47
C ARG A 96 14.16 25.20 -16.48
N ASP A 97 14.37 24.32 -17.45
CA ASP A 97 15.33 24.47 -18.54
C ASP A 97 14.70 23.93 -19.84
N PRO A 98 14.06 24.80 -20.66
CA PRO A 98 13.38 24.38 -21.88
C PRO A 98 14.32 23.76 -22.91
N GLY A 99 15.53 24.33 -23.09
CA GLY A 99 16.48 23.85 -24.08
C GLY A 99 17.01 22.46 -23.76
N ARG A 100 17.32 22.20 -22.49
CA ARG A 100 17.72 20.86 -22.03
C ARG A 100 16.57 19.86 -22.11
N LEU A 101 15.34 20.28 -21.83
CA LEU A 101 14.18 19.41 -21.92
C LEU A 101 13.94 18.92 -23.35
N VAL A 102 14.01 19.83 -24.34
CA VAL A 102 13.92 19.47 -25.77
C VAL A 102 15.06 18.54 -26.17
N ALA A 103 16.30 18.84 -25.81
CA ALA A 103 17.44 17.99 -26.16
C ALA A 103 17.35 16.56 -25.58
N LEU A 104 16.69 16.39 -24.41
CA LEU A 104 16.41 15.09 -23.83
C LEU A 104 15.25 14.39 -24.54
N ALA A 105 14.23 15.14 -24.96
CA ALA A 105 13.10 14.61 -25.72
C ALA A 105 13.56 14.06 -27.08
N ASP A 106 14.35 14.83 -27.83
CA ASP A 106 14.93 14.39 -29.12
C ASP A 106 15.77 13.11 -28.94
N ARG A 107 16.60 13.07 -27.89
CA ARG A 107 17.50 11.95 -27.62
C ARG A 107 16.74 10.64 -27.38
N TRP A 108 15.58 10.72 -26.73
CA TRP A 108 14.81 9.55 -26.32
C TRP A 108 13.53 9.33 -27.13
N GLY A 109 13.28 10.16 -28.15
CA GLY A 109 12.07 10.11 -28.99
C GLY A 109 10.78 10.40 -28.20
N LEU A 110 10.82 11.42 -27.34
CA LEU A 110 9.72 11.77 -26.42
C LEU A 110 8.98 13.05 -26.83
N ASP A 111 9.02 13.44 -28.10
CA ASP A 111 8.47 14.71 -28.59
C ASP A 111 6.94 14.78 -28.34
N SER A 112 6.21 13.75 -28.78
CA SER A 112 4.75 13.69 -28.58
C SER A 112 4.30 13.69 -27.11
N PRO A 113 4.88 12.90 -26.18
CA PRO A 113 4.53 13.03 -24.76
C PRO A 113 4.95 14.37 -24.15
N LEU A 114 6.06 14.98 -24.59
CA LEU A 114 6.46 16.31 -24.14
C LEU A 114 5.45 17.38 -24.56
N ASP A 115 5.04 17.41 -25.83
CA ASP A 115 4.05 18.37 -26.34
C ASP A 115 2.73 18.29 -25.56
N ARG A 116 2.27 17.06 -25.28
CA ARG A 116 1.04 16.84 -24.48
C ARG A 116 1.20 17.34 -23.05
N LEU A 117 2.36 17.15 -22.42
CA LEU A 117 2.64 17.66 -21.08
C LEU A 117 2.62 19.18 -21.05
N LEU A 118 3.30 19.84 -21.99
CA LEU A 118 3.37 21.30 -22.07
C LEU A 118 1.98 21.92 -22.28
N ALA A 119 1.19 21.34 -23.20
CA ALA A 119 -0.20 21.78 -23.41
C ALA A 119 -1.06 21.63 -22.15
N ALA A 120 -0.92 20.53 -21.40
CA ALA A 120 -1.66 20.33 -20.16
C ALA A 120 -1.28 21.35 -19.06
N LEU A 121 0.01 21.69 -18.95
CA LEU A 121 0.48 22.72 -18.03
C LEU A 121 -0.04 24.12 -18.38
N GLU A 122 -0.24 24.42 -19.68
CA GLU A 122 -0.87 25.66 -20.12
C GLU A 122 -2.37 25.71 -19.81
N VAL A 123 -3.10 24.61 -20.06
CA VAL A 123 -4.53 24.51 -19.75
C VAL A 123 -4.80 24.67 -18.25
N ALA A 124 -3.92 24.14 -17.39
CA ALA A 124 -4.04 24.28 -15.93
C ALA A 124 -3.90 25.73 -15.42
N ARG A 125 -3.59 26.70 -16.29
CA ARG A 125 -3.46 28.14 -15.95
C ARG A 125 -4.71 28.97 -16.25
N THR A 126 -5.74 28.40 -16.88
CA THR A 126 -6.99 29.09 -17.26
C THR A 126 -8.12 28.73 -16.31
#